data_AF-A0A2L0LLH1-F1
#
_entry.id   AF-A0A2L0LLH1-F1
#
_cell.length_a   1.000
_cell.length_b   1.000
_cell.length_c   1.000
_cell.angle_alpha   90.00
_cell.angle_beta   90.00
_cell.angle_gamma   90.00
#
_symmetry.space_group_name_H-M   'P 1'
#
loop_
_entity.id
_entity.type
_entity.pdbx_description
1 polymer ?
#
loop_
_entity_poly.entity_id
_entity_poly.type
_entity_poly.pdbx_seq_one_letter_code
_entity_poly.pdbx_strand_id
1 'polypeptide(L)'
;MFTDQAPCSSRGRRRNGMDKELQTPSIRKLATTGVGHFGEAGEEGGQDPLFRVVAGHSMDHAVEQATVLMCAVHKISDLAMVETDHLPTLLTAVHYLSGMAKALAQDVNHGLMVGRRAE
;
A
#
# COMPACT_ATOMS: atom_id res chain seq x y z
N MET A 1 62.93 -41.73 -8.48
CA MET A 1 62.39 -41.76 -9.86
C MET A 1 60.88 -41.71 -9.75
N PHE A 2 60.30 -40.83 -10.55
CA PHE A 2 58.91 -40.36 -10.57
C PHE A 2 57.91 -41.48 -10.93
N THR A 3 56.72 -41.43 -10.32
CA THR A 3 55.44 -41.56 -11.05
C THR A 3 54.36 -40.77 -10.30
N ASP A 4 54.07 -39.59 -10.86
CA ASP A 4 52.94 -38.71 -10.53
C ASP A 4 51.70 -39.29 -11.23
N GLN A 5 50.68 -39.70 -10.46
CA GLN A 5 49.37 -40.07 -10.99
C GLN A 5 48.43 -38.87 -10.85
N ALA A 6 48.11 -38.27 -11.98
CA ALA A 6 47.11 -37.22 -12.10
C ALA A 6 45.70 -37.72 -11.74
N PRO A 7 44.87 -36.91 -11.05
CA PRO A 7 43.43 -37.03 -11.14
C PRO A 7 42.84 -35.95 -12.05
N CYS A 8 41.98 -36.42 -12.94
CA CYS A 8 41.18 -35.67 -13.90
C CYS A 8 40.57 -34.38 -13.33
N SER A 9 40.79 -33.26 -14.03
CA SER A 9 40.08 -32.00 -13.81
C SER A 9 38.58 -32.20 -14.01
N SER A 10 37.80 -32.18 -12.93
CA SER A 10 36.36 -32.03 -13.01
C SER A 10 36.06 -30.61 -13.48
N ARG A 11 35.72 -30.47 -14.76
CA ARG A 11 35.20 -29.23 -15.33
C ARG A 11 33.97 -28.81 -14.53
N GLY A 12 34.14 -27.77 -13.72
CA GLY A 12 33.05 -27.12 -13.01
C GLY A 12 31.97 -26.72 -14.00
N ARG A 13 30.85 -27.45 -13.96
CA ARG A 13 29.61 -27.07 -14.61
C ARG A 13 29.15 -25.81 -13.92
N ARG A 14 29.46 -24.65 -14.52
CA ARG A 14 28.90 -23.35 -14.16
C ARG A 14 27.39 -23.52 -14.10
N ARG A 15 26.84 -23.59 -12.88
CA ARG A 15 25.42 -23.34 -12.67
C ARG A 15 25.26 -21.87 -13.02
N ASN A 16 24.73 -21.59 -14.20
CA ASN A 16 24.10 -20.31 -14.44
C ASN A 16 22.86 -20.30 -13.55
N GLY A 17 23.05 -19.96 -12.28
CA GLY A 17 21.98 -19.47 -11.45
C GLY A 17 21.49 -18.21 -12.15
N MET A 18 20.36 -18.33 -12.84
CA MET A 18 19.54 -17.15 -13.09
C MET A 18 19.07 -16.73 -11.72
N ASP A 19 19.84 -15.87 -11.08
CA ASP A 19 19.37 -15.05 -9.98
C ASP A 19 18.25 -14.21 -10.60
N LYS A 20 17.05 -14.77 -10.61
CA LYS A 20 15.84 -13.96 -10.67
C LYS A 20 15.82 -13.24 -9.32
N GLU A 21 16.69 -12.24 -9.16
CA GLU A 21 16.30 -11.04 -8.47
C GLU A 21 15.01 -10.64 -9.18
N LEU A 22 13.88 -11.08 -8.62
CA LEU A 22 12.68 -10.31 -8.71
C LEU A 22 13.14 -8.94 -8.23
N GLN A 23 13.43 -8.06 -9.18
CA GLN A 23 13.29 -6.63 -9.01
C GLN A 23 11.84 -6.42 -8.62
N THR A 24 11.53 -6.73 -7.36
CA THR A 24 10.47 -6.07 -6.64
C THR A 24 11.01 -4.66 -6.59
N PRO A 25 10.48 -3.71 -7.38
CA PRO A 25 10.91 -2.34 -7.29
C PRO A 25 10.82 -1.95 -5.81
N SER A 26 11.68 -1.03 -5.40
CA SER A 26 12.02 -0.62 -4.03
C SER A 26 10.86 -0.09 -3.17
N ILE A 27 9.62 -0.56 -3.36
CA ILE A 27 8.41 -0.26 -2.56
C ILE A 27 8.71 -0.35 -1.06
N ARG A 28 9.62 -1.25 -0.65
CA ARG A 28 10.06 -1.41 0.75
C ARG A 28 10.70 -0.16 1.39
N LYS A 29 11.05 0.87 0.61
CA LYS A 29 11.59 2.13 1.13
C LYS A 29 10.65 3.33 0.96
N LEU A 30 9.51 3.12 0.31
CA LEU A 30 8.53 4.18 0.12
C LEU A 30 7.59 4.22 1.32
N ALA A 31 7.29 5.44 1.76
CA ALA A 31 6.44 5.71 2.90
C ALA A 31 5.33 6.68 2.53
N THR A 32 4.26 6.67 3.32
CA THR A 32 3.19 7.68 3.23
C THR A 32 3.77 9.09 3.37
N THR A 33 3.22 10.03 2.61
CA THR A 33 3.71 11.42 2.58
C THR A 33 2.84 12.37 3.41
N GLY A 34 1.64 11.91 3.79
CA GLY A 34 0.67 12.67 4.57
C GLY A 34 -0.16 13.68 3.77
N VAL A 35 -0.11 13.59 2.43
CA VAL A 35 -0.86 14.47 1.52
C VAL A 35 -2.33 14.06 1.44
N GLY A 36 -2.62 12.77 1.57
CA GLY A 36 -3.99 12.24 1.52
C GLY A 36 -4.84 12.73 2.69
N HIS A 37 -6.03 13.24 2.39
CA HIS A 37 -7.00 13.67 3.40
C HIS A 37 -8.44 13.44 2.93
N PHE A 38 -9.36 13.41 3.89
CA PHE A 38 -10.80 13.33 3.66
C PHE A 38 -11.54 14.27 4.61
N GLY A 39 -12.63 14.85 4.12
CA GLY A 39 -13.35 15.94 4.78
C GLY A 39 -12.85 17.31 4.34
N GLU A 40 -13.76 18.27 4.28
CA GLU A 40 -13.49 19.65 3.89
C GLU A 40 -12.78 20.36 5.06
N ALA A 41 -11.64 20.98 4.77
CA ALA A 41 -11.07 21.97 5.67
C ALA A 41 -11.78 23.29 5.36
N GLY A 42 -12.65 23.76 6.25
CA GLY A 42 -13.47 24.95 6.00
C GLY A 42 -12.63 26.17 5.60
N GLU A 43 -13.12 26.96 4.65
CA GLU A 43 -12.39 28.09 4.04
C GLU A 43 -12.13 29.28 4.98
N GLU A 44 -12.65 29.29 6.21
CA GLU A 44 -12.37 30.34 7.19
C GLU A 44 -12.15 29.76 8.58
N GLY A 45 -10.88 29.69 9.02
CA GLY A 45 -10.56 29.71 10.45
C GLY A 45 -10.54 28.38 11.21
N GLY A 46 -10.40 27.23 10.56
CA GLY A 46 -9.92 26.01 11.22
C GLY A 46 -10.99 24.95 11.51
N GLN A 47 -11.18 24.08 10.53
CA GLN A 47 -11.57 22.71 10.79
C GLN A 47 -10.49 21.86 10.12
N ASP A 48 -9.74 21.09 10.90
CA ASP A 48 -8.86 20.06 10.33
C ASP A 48 -9.70 19.07 9.51
N PRO A 49 -9.16 18.48 8.44
CA PRO A 49 -9.87 17.44 7.71
C PRO A 49 -10.27 16.32 8.66
N LEU A 50 -11.47 15.76 8.45
CA LEU A 50 -12.02 14.65 9.24
C LEU A 50 -11.06 13.45 9.33
N PHE A 51 -10.23 13.27 8.31
CA PHE A 51 -9.15 12.30 8.29
C PHE A 51 -7.95 12.84 7.52
N ARG A 52 -6.75 12.58 8.02
CA ARG A 52 -5.48 12.88 7.36
C ARG A 52 -4.55 11.68 7.50
N VAL A 53 -3.90 11.29 6.40
CA VAL A 53 -2.85 10.28 6.46
C VAL A 53 -1.64 10.87 7.14
N VAL A 54 -1.02 10.13 8.05
CA VAL A 54 0.22 10.54 8.72
C VAL A 54 1.41 10.03 7.92
N ALA A 55 2.39 10.90 7.67
CA ALA A 55 3.61 10.54 6.95
C ALA A 55 4.46 9.50 7.71
N GLY A 56 5.25 8.71 6.97
CA GLY A 56 6.24 7.79 7.55
C GLY A 56 5.75 6.35 7.79
N HIS A 57 4.52 6.01 7.42
CA HIS A 57 4.04 4.63 7.44
C HIS A 57 4.48 3.89 6.17
N SER A 58 4.70 2.57 6.26
CA SER A 58 5.00 1.78 5.06
C SER A 58 3.82 1.81 4.08
N MET A 59 4.13 1.85 2.79
CA MET A 59 3.08 1.87 1.76
C MET A 59 2.26 0.58 1.72
N ASP A 60 2.88 -0.57 1.97
CA ASP A 60 2.17 -1.85 2.04
C ASP A 60 1.09 -1.81 3.14
N HIS A 61 1.43 -1.25 4.30
CA HIS A 61 0.47 -1.06 5.39
C HIS A 61 -0.65 -0.10 4.99
N ALA A 62 -0.34 1.02 4.33
CA ALA A 62 -1.35 1.97 3.87
C ALA A 62 -2.34 1.34 2.87
N VAL A 63 -1.86 0.49 1.95
CA VAL A 63 -2.69 -0.28 1.00
C VAL A 63 -3.53 -1.32 1.73
N GLU A 64 -2.97 -2.03 2.70
CA GLU A 64 -3.70 -2.99 3.52
C GLU A 64 -4.85 -2.30 4.27
N GLN A 65 -4.59 -1.17 4.94
CA GLN A 65 -5.63 -0.41 5.65
C GLN A 65 -6.72 0.10 4.71
N ALA A 66 -6.36 0.61 3.52
CA ALA A 66 -7.34 1.02 2.52
C ALA A 66 -8.23 -0.15 2.07
N THR A 67 -7.64 -1.34 1.94
CA THR A 67 -8.36 -2.56 1.56
C THR A 67 -9.34 -2.99 2.66
N VAL A 68 -8.90 -2.98 3.93
CA VAL A 68 -9.76 -3.31 5.09
C VAL A 68 -10.97 -2.37 5.15
N LEU A 69 -10.77 -1.07 4.95
CA LEU A 69 -11.84 -0.08 4.94
C LEU A 69 -12.83 -0.34 3.79
N MET A 70 -12.36 -0.64 2.58
CA MET A 70 -13.24 -0.97 1.45
C MET A 70 -14.00 -2.28 1.66
N CYS A 71 -13.39 -3.29 2.30
CA CYS A 71 -14.11 -4.50 2.69
C CYS A 71 -15.25 -4.19 3.69
N ALA A 72 -15.03 -3.27 4.63
CA ALA A 72 -16.09 -2.82 5.54
C ALA A 72 -17.18 -2.06 4.79
N VAL A 73 -16.82 -1.16 3.86
CA VAL A 73 -17.76 -0.45 2.99
C VAL A 73 -18.68 -1.41 2.25
N HIS A 74 -18.14 -2.47 1.64
CA HIS A 74 -18.95 -3.46 0.93
C HIS A 74 -19.95 -4.15 1.88
N LYS A 75 -19.47 -4.63 3.03
CA LYS A 75 -20.34 -5.31 4.02
C LYS A 75 -21.45 -4.39 4.54
N ILE A 76 -21.14 -3.13 4.82
CA ILE A 76 -22.12 -2.16 5.33
C ILE A 76 -23.10 -1.76 4.21
N SER A 77 -22.63 -1.67 2.96
CA SER A 77 -23.51 -1.38 1.83
C SER A 77 -24.53 -2.50 1.61
N ASP A 78 -24.09 -3.76 1.70
CA ASP A 78 -25.00 -4.92 1.64
C ASP A 78 -26.01 -4.89 2.79
N LEU A 79 -25.56 -4.54 4.01
CA LEU A 79 -26.44 -4.41 5.17
C LEU A 79 -27.47 -3.29 4.99
N ALA A 80 -27.06 -2.14 4.46
CA ALA A 80 -27.93 -0.99 4.21
C ALA A 80 -29.05 -1.28 3.20
N MET A 81 -28.90 -2.29 2.33
CA MET A 81 -29.96 -2.73 1.44
C MET A 81 -31.09 -3.48 2.16
N VAL A 82 -30.80 -4.05 3.33
CA VAL A 82 -31.73 -4.92 4.08
C VAL A 82 -32.24 -4.24 5.34
N GLU A 83 -31.39 -3.47 6.03
CA GLU A 83 -31.68 -2.85 7.32
C GLU A 83 -32.01 -1.35 7.16
N THR A 84 -33.31 -1.06 7.12
CA THR A 84 -33.81 0.31 6.86
C THR A 84 -33.87 1.21 8.10
N ASP A 85 -33.99 0.62 9.30
CA ASP A 85 -34.11 1.36 10.57
C ASP A 85 -32.85 2.16 10.92
N HIS A 86 -31.69 1.73 10.39
CA HIS A 86 -30.39 2.37 10.63
C HIS A 86 -29.76 2.94 9.35
N LEU A 87 -30.55 3.04 8.27
CA LEU A 87 -30.06 3.42 6.95
C LEU A 87 -29.25 4.73 6.93
N PRO A 88 -29.66 5.84 7.59
CA PRO A 88 -28.86 7.07 7.61
C PRO A 88 -27.48 6.87 8.24
N THR A 89 -27.40 6.09 9.32
CA THR A 89 -26.15 5.78 10.02
C THR A 89 -25.25 4.90 9.17
N LEU A 90 -25.82 3.87 8.51
CA LEU A 90 -25.08 2.97 7.64
C LEU A 90 -24.51 3.71 6.41
N LEU A 91 -25.31 4.57 5.78
CA LEU A 91 -24.85 5.40 4.66
C LEU A 91 -23.77 6.40 5.09
N THR A 92 -23.91 6.98 6.29
CA THR A 92 -22.89 7.86 6.85
C THR A 92 -21.58 7.10 7.07
N ALA A 93 -21.63 5.90 7.68
CA ALA A 93 -20.45 5.06 7.88
C ALA A 93 -19.77 4.71 6.54
N VAL A 94 -20.56 4.31 5.53
CA VAL A 94 -20.04 4.05 4.17
C VAL A 94 -19.32 5.28 3.62
N HIS A 95 -19.91 6.47 3.74
CA HIS A 95 -19.31 7.71 3.27
C HIS A 95 -17.95 8.00 3.95
N TYR A 96 -17.89 7.92 5.28
CA TYR A 96 -16.65 8.16 6.04
C TYR A 96 -15.56 7.13 5.71
N LEU A 97 -15.88 5.84 5.73
CA LEU A 97 -14.91 4.78 5.48
C LEU A 97 -14.38 4.81 4.04
N SER A 98 -15.25 5.09 3.06
CA SER A 98 -14.85 5.28 1.67
C SER A 98 -13.92 6.48 1.52
N GLY A 99 -14.22 7.57 2.23
CA GLY A 99 -13.38 8.75 2.30
C GLY A 99 -11.97 8.47 2.83
N MET A 100 -11.87 7.76 3.95
CA MET A 100 -10.60 7.36 4.55
C MET A 100 -9.79 6.44 3.62
N ALA A 101 -10.44 5.45 3.01
CA ALA A 101 -9.80 4.54 2.06
C ALA A 101 -9.24 5.29 0.85
N LYS A 102 -10.01 6.25 0.31
CA LYS A 102 -9.57 7.12 -0.78
C LYS A 102 -8.35 7.96 -0.38
N ALA A 103 -8.36 8.55 0.82
CA ALA A 103 -7.24 9.36 1.30
C ALA A 103 -5.95 8.53 1.39
N LEU A 104 -6.03 7.30 1.90
CA LEU A 104 -4.89 6.36 1.91
C LEU A 104 -4.40 6.03 0.50
N ALA A 105 -5.31 5.69 -0.42
CA ALA A 105 -4.96 5.38 -1.80
C ALA A 105 -4.32 6.59 -2.54
N GLN A 106 -4.80 7.80 -2.27
CA GLN A 106 -4.22 9.03 -2.80
C GLN A 106 -2.80 9.25 -2.29
N ASP A 107 -2.55 9.04 -1.00
CA ASP A 107 -1.22 9.21 -0.41
C ASP A 107 -0.24 8.13 -0.92
N VAL A 108 -0.71 6.89 -1.07
CA VAL A 108 0.06 5.81 -1.72
C VAL A 108 0.43 6.21 -3.15
N ASN A 109 -0.53 6.65 -3.96
CA ASN A 109 -0.26 7.07 -5.33
C ASN A 109 0.73 8.25 -5.38
N HIS A 110 0.59 9.21 -4.48
CA HIS A 110 1.54 10.33 -4.35
C HIS A 110 2.95 9.83 -4.00
N GLY A 111 3.09 8.95 -3.01
CA GLY A 111 4.36 8.35 -2.62
C GLY A 111 5.04 7.60 -3.77
N LEU A 112 4.28 6.85 -4.59
CA LEU A 112 4.82 6.20 -5.80
C LEU A 112 5.33 7.21 -6.83
N MET A 113 4.58 8.30 -7.06
CA MET A 113 4.96 9.33 -8.03
C MET A 113 6.22 10.10 -7.59
N VAL A 114 6.35 10.39 -6.29
CA VAL A 114 7.54 11.04 -5.73
C VAL A 114 8.75 10.09 -5.77
N GLY A 115 8.57 8.83 -5.38
CA GLY A 115 9.62 7.82 -5.41
C GLY A 115 10.24 7.62 -6.79
N ARG A 116 9.42 7.57 -7.85
CA ARG A 116 9.88 7.43 -9.24
C ARG A 116 10.64 8.62 -9.81
N ARG A 117 10.54 9.80 -9.18
CA ARG A 117 11.28 11.02 -9.60
C ARG A 117 12.62 11.16 -8.90
N ALA A 118 12.86 10.36 -7.85
CA ALA A 118 14.09 10.39 -7.06
C ALA A 118 15.14 9.35 -7.51
N GLU A 119 14.78 8.47 -8.44
CA GLU A 119 15.66 7.53 -9.16
C GLU A 119 16.19 8.16 -10.46
#